data_AF-A0A1Y4T9E7-F1
#
_entry.id   AF-A0A1Y4T9E7-F1
#
_cell.length_a   1.000
_cell.length_b   1.000
_cell.length_c   1.000
_cell.angle_alpha   90.00
_cell.angle_beta   90.00
_cell.angle_gamma   90.00
#
_symmetry.space_group_name_H-M   'P 1'
#
loop_
_entity.id
_entity.type
_entity.pdbx_description
1 polymer ?
#
loop_
_entity_poly.entity_id
_entity_poly.type
_entity_poly.pdbx_seq_one_letter_code
_entity_poly.pdbx_strand_id
1 'polypeptide(L)'
;MDHKHDQTTPWKLFPFAGTVIKNLFSKPCTTGYPFEPAQYPERMRGHVEICVEDCISCGLCAHSCPPGALQVDRAAGTWTINRFDCVQCGNCVNVCPKKCLAIVPGYTAPAAQKASETFTRPKAPDAAPAGKADGKPENDAGKCVYCTLCARKCPQNAITVDRASKTWKLDAAACVGCGLCAAACPKKCLTLK
;
A
#
# COMPACT_ATOMS: atom_id res chain seq x y z
N MET A 1 55.26 -1.46 -9.38
CA MET A 1 56.28 -2.35 -8.81
C MET A 1 56.53 -3.43 -9.84
N ASP A 2 57.76 -3.46 -10.34
CA ASP A 2 58.17 -3.90 -11.66
C ASP A 2 58.11 -5.41 -11.88
N HIS A 3 57.20 -5.86 -12.76
CA HIS A 3 57.24 -7.22 -13.29
C HIS A 3 58.18 -7.28 -14.50
N LYS A 4 59.48 -7.43 -14.24
CA LYS A 4 60.45 -7.82 -15.27
C LYS A 4 60.15 -9.25 -15.70
N HIS A 5 59.70 -9.42 -16.94
CA HIS A 5 59.55 -10.74 -17.56
C HIS A 5 60.92 -11.33 -17.87
N ASP A 6 61.51 -12.04 -16.91
CA ASP A 6 62.67 -12.92 -17.13
C ASP A 6 62.23 -14.13 -17.99
N GLN A 7 62.96 -14.37 -19.08
CA GLN A 7 62.66 -15.39 -20.10
C GLN A 7 63.47 -16.69 -19.91
N THR A 8 64.15 -16.89 -18.78
CA THR A 8 65.13 -17.99 -18.64
C THR A 8 64.73 -19.16 -17.72
N THR A 9 63.50 -19.22 -17.21
CA THR A 9 63.05 -20.35 -16.35
C THR A 9 62.23 -21.41 -17.11
N PRO A 10 62.57 -22.71 -17.03
CA PRO A 10 61.93 -23.81 -17.78
C PRO A 10 60.50 -24.16 -17.34
N TRP A 11 59.93 -23.43 -16.37
CA TRP A 11 58.55 -23.55 -15.89
C TRP A 11 57.49 -23.02 -16.89
N LYS A 12 57.92 -22.33 -17.95
CA LYS A 12 57.01 -21.64 -18.90
C LYS A 12 56.18 -22.54 -19.82
N LEU A 13 56.30 -23.87 -19.76
CA LEU A 13 55.46 -24.75 -20.57
C LEU A 13 54.01 -24.83 -20.06
N PHE A 14 53.78 -24.65 -18.76
CA PHE A 14 52.45 -24.66 -18.15
C PHE A 14 52.33 -23.62 -17.02
N PRO A 15 52.18 -22.31 -17.36
CA PRO A 15 52.18 -21.21 -16.39
C PRO A 15 51.05 -21.29 -15.35
N PHE A 16 50.03 -22.13 -15.59
CA PHE A 16 48.88 -22.33 -14.70
C PHE A 16 48.84 -23.69 -14.01
N ALA A 17 49.85 -24.55 -14.17
CA ALA A 17 49.82 -25.92 -13.61
C ALA A 17 49.54 -25.96 -12.10
N GLY A 18 50.22 -25.10 -11.32
CA GLY A 18 49.99 -25.01 -9.88
C GLY A 18 48.57 -24.55 -9.51
N THR A 19 48.01 -23.60 -10.27
CA THR A 19 46.64 -23.10 -10.08
C THR A 19 45.60 -24.16 -10.46
N VAL A 20 45.84 -24.94 -11.52
CA VAL A 20 44.97 -26.04 -11.95
C VAL A 20 44.92 -27.14 -10.89
N ILE A 21 46.07 -27.57 -10.37
CA ILE A 21 46.13 -28.59 -9.30
C ILE A 21 45.42 -28.07 -8.04
N LYS A 22 45.66 -26.82 -7.64
CA LYS A 22 44.99 -26.21 -6.48
C LYS A 22 43.47 -26.13 -6.66
N ASN A 23 43.01 -25.73 -7.84
CA ASN A 23 41.58 -25.59 -8.13
C ASN A 23 40.87 -26.95 -8.24
N LEU A 24 41.55 -27.99 -8.73
CA LEU A 24 41.01 -29.36 -8.84
C LEU A 24 40.59 -29.94 -7.48
N PHE A 25 41.33 -29.63 -6.41
CA PHE A 25 41.04 -30.10 -5.05
C PHE A 25 40.28 -29.07 -4.19
N SER A 26 40.04 -27.86 -4.70
CA SER A 26 39.23 -26.87 -4.00
C SER A 26 37.74 -27.08 -4.26
N LYS A 27 36.89 -26.59 -3.35
CA LYS A 27 35.44 -26.59 -3.59
C LYS A 27 35.13 -25.76 -4.86
N PRO A 28 34.17 -26.20 -5.69
CA PRO A 28 33.71 -25.41 -6.83
C PRO A 28 33.29 -24.01 -6.39
N CYS A 29 33.67 -23.00 -7.16
CA CYS A 29 33.21 -21.62 -6.93
C CYS A 29 31.69 -21.47 -7.17
N THR A 30 31.09 -22.42 -7.87
CA THR A 30 29.65 -22.47 -8.19
C THR A 30 28.86 -23.02 -7.01
N THR A 31 27.72 -22.41 -6.72
CA THR A 31 26.68 -22.99 -5.86
C THR A 31 25.99 -24.16 -6.57
N GLY A 32 25.40 -25.10 -5.84
CA GLY A 32 24.72 -26.30 -6.37
C GLY A 32 23.45 -26.05 -7.20
N TYR A 33 23.22 -24.82 -7.68
CA TYR A 33 22.10 -24.50 -8.56
C TYR A 33 22.27 -25.20 -9.92
N PRO A 34 21.23 -25.86 -10.47
CA PRO A 34 19.82 -25.85 -10.06
C PRO A 34 19.39 -27.02 -9.14
N PHE A 35 20.30 -27.88 -8.70
CA PHE A 35 19.98 -29.05 -7.86
C PHE A 35 19.62 -28.67 -6.42
N GLU A 36 20.18 -27.57 -5.91
CA GLU A 36 19.86 -26.99 -4.61
C GLU A 36 19.26 -25.57 -4.77
N PRO A 37 18.31 -25.16 -3.91
CA PRO A 37 17.77 -23.81 -3.93
C PRO A 37 18.88 -22.76 -3.73
N ALA A 38 18.84 -21.71 -4.54
CA ALA A 38 19.76 -20.59 -4.39
C ALA A 38 19.57 -19.93 -3.02
N GLN A 39 20.66 -19.79 -2.26
CA GLN A 39 20.67 -19.04 -1.00
C GLN A 39 20.90 -17.56 -1.31
N TYR A 40 19.87 -16.75 -1.13
CA TYR A 40 19.95 -15.31 -1.37
C TYR A 40 20.45 -14.58 -0.13
N PRO A 41 21.46 -13.70 -0.24
CA PRO A 41 21.91 -12.90 0.90
C PRO A 41 20.85 -11.87 1.30
N GLU A 42 20.78 -11.54 2.58
CA GLU A 42 19.75 -10.65 3.15
C GLU A 42 19.71 -9.26 2.48
N ARG A 43 20.85 -8.73 2.06
CA ARG A 43 20.96 -7.40 1.41
C ARG A 43 20.64 -7.43 -0.10
N MET A 44 20.13 -8.54 -0.63
CA MET A 44 19.75 -8.64 -2.03
C MET A 44 18.51 -7.77 -2.31
N ARG A 45 18.52 -7.06 -3.44
CA ARG A 45 17.41 -6.17 -3.85
C ARG A 45 16.14 -6.90 -4.32
N GLY A 46 16.17 -8.23 -4.43
CA GLY A 46 14.98 -9.08 -4.44
C GLY A 46 13.87 -8.67 -5.41
N HIS A 47 12.62 -8.95 -5.06
CA HIS A 47 11.43 -8.51 -5.80
C HIS A 47 10.47 -7.75 -4.88
N VAL A 48 9.58 -6.96 -5.49
CA VAL A 48 8.58 -6.17 -4.75
C VAL A 48 7.37 -7.04 -4.44
N GLU A 49 6.94 -7.01 -3.18
CA GLU A 49 5.66 -7.54 -2.70
C GLU A 49 4.80 -6.44 -2.07
N ILE A 50 3.47 -6.62 -2.13
CA ILE A 50 2.48 -5.68 -1.61
C ILE A 50 1.57 -6.36 -0.58
N CYS A 51 1.37 -5.69 0.56
CA CYS A 51 0.23 -5.91 1.45
C CYS A 51 -0.95 -5.06 0.93
N VAL A 52 -1.84 -5.68 0.14
CA VAL A 52 -2.88 -4.95 -0.62
C VAL A 52 -3.97 -4.39 0.29
N GLU A 53 -4.14 -4.99 1.47
CA GLU A 53 -5.05 -4.63 2.54
C GLU A 53 -4.74 -3.23 3.09
N ASP A 54 -3.44 -2.93 3.24
CA ASP A 54 -2.95 -1.66 3.81
C ASP A 54 -2.73 -0.56 2.78
N CYS A 55 -2.67 -0.91 1.49
CA CYS A 55 -2.56 0.05 0.40
C CYS A 55 -3.64 1.13 0.56
N ILE A 56 -3.53 2.33 -0.03
CA ILE A 56 -4.65 3.32 -0.13
C ILE A 56 -4.91 3.78 -1.58
N SER A 57 -4.37 3.04 -2.54
CA SER A 57 -4.49 3.28 -3.99
C SER A 57 -4.16 4.73 -4.37
N CYS A 58 -3.17 5.31 -3.70
CA CYS A 58 -2.76 6.71 -3.86
C CYS A 58 -1.93 6.98 -5.12
N GLY A 59 -1.38 5.94 -5.76
CA GLY A 59 -0.63 6.06 -7.01
C GLY A 59 0.80 6.60 -6.88
N LEU A 60 1.27 7.01 -5.70
CA LEU A 60 2.64 7.52 -5.52
C LEU A 60 3.71 6.52 -5.96
N CYS A 61 3.50 5.22 -5.69
CA CYS A 61 4.44 4.18 -6.12
C CYS A 61 4.54 4.09 -7.65
N ALA A 62 3.41 4.19 -8.37
CA ALA A 62 3.39 4.22 -9.84
C ALA A 62 4.06 5.48 -10.38
N HIS A 63 3.72 6.66 -9.86
CA HIS A 63 4.32 7.93 -10.27
C HIS A 63 5.84 7.96 -10.02
N SER A 64 6.31 7.36 -8.92
CA SER A 64 7.73 7.31 -8.57
C SER A 64 8.53 6.26 -9.35
N CYS A 65 7.87 5.38 -10.12
CA CYS A 65 8.49 4.22 -10.73
C CYS A 65 9.29 4.63 -11.99
N PRO A 66 10.65 4.61 -11.98
CA PRO A 66 11.41 5.05 -13.13
C PRO A 66 11.14 4.26 -14.42
N PRO A 67 10.97 2.92 -14.40
CA PRO A 67 10.66 2.17 -15.62
C PRO A 67 9.15 2.14 -15.94
N GLY A 68 8.27 2.73 -15.12
CA GLY A 68 6.83 2.66 -15.34
C GLY A 68 6.22 1.26 -15.14
N ALA A 69 6.88 0.37 -14.38
CA ALA A 69 6.47 -1.02 -14.17
C ALA A 69 5.20 -1.20 -13.31
N LEU A 70 4.64 -0.11 -12.76
CA LEU A 70 3.53 -0.13 -11.81
C LEU A 70 2.34 0.66 -12.33
N GLN A 71 1.15 0.11 -12.16
CA GLN A 71 -0.12 0.76 -12.45
C GLN A 71 -1.04 0.68 -11.23
N VAL A 72 -1.75 1.76 -10.94
CA VAL A 72 -2.73 1.83 -9.84
C VAL A 72 -4.04 2.38 -10.36
N ASP A 73 -5.11 1.60 -10.23
CA ASP A 73 -6.46 2.10 -10.45
C ASP A 73 -7.08 2.47 -9.10
N ARG A 74 -7.36 3.76 -8.92
CA ARG A 74 -7.95 4.28 -7.67
C ARG A 74 -9.43 3.98 -7.54
N ALA A 75 -10.16 3.88 -8.66
CA ALA A 75 -11.59 3.59 -8.66
C ALA A 75 -11.84 2.08 -8.47
N ALA A 76 -11.09 1.24 -9.18
CA ALA A 76 -11.15 -0.22 -9.01
C ALA A 76 -10.41 -0.70 -7.75
N GLY A 77 -9.54 0.13 -7.16
CA GLY A 77 -8.75 -0.26 -6.00
C GLY A 77 -7.70 -1.31 -6.31
N THR A 78 -7.25 -1.39 -7.56
CA THR A 78 -6.27 -2.37 -8.02
C THR A 78 -4.85 -1.79 -8.05
N TRP A 79 -3.89 -2.66 -7.79
CA TRP A 79 -2.46 -2.40 -7.92
C TRP A 79 -1.86 -3.49 -8.80
N THR A 80 -1.20 -3.08 -9.89
CA THR A 80 -0.67 -3.99 -10.91
C THR A 80 0.83 -3.76 -11.07
N ILE A 81 1.60 -4.84 -11.14
CA ILE A 81 3.05 -4.80 -11.41
C ILE A 81 3.39 -5.65 -12.62
N ASN A 82 4.16 -5.08 -13.55
CA ASN A 82 4.87 -5.84 -14.57
C ASN A 82 6.29 -6.14 -14.07
N ARG A 83 6.54 -7.40 -13.70
CA ARG A 83 7.85 -7.80 -13.16
C ARG A 83 8.96 -7.80 -14.20
N PHE A 84 8.64 -7.88 -15.49
CA PHE A 84 9.62 -7.80 -16.57
C PHE A 84 10.20 -6.39 -16.77
N ASP A 85 9.43 -5.36 -16.44
CA ASP A 85 9.88 -3.96 -16.54
C ASP A 85 10.51 -3.47 -15.22
N CYS A 86 10.30 -4.19 -14.12
CA CYS A 86 10.77 -3.79 -12.79
C CYS A 86 12.28 -3.97 -12.66
N VAL A 87 13.00 -2.85 -12.48
CA VAL A 87 14.46 -2.85 -12.23
C VAL A 87 14.86 -3.02 -10.75
N GLN A 88 13.91 -3.39 -9.88
CA GLN A 88 14.16 -3.73 -8.47
C GLN A 88 14.91 -2.63 -7.68
N CYS A 89 14.59 -1.36 -7.96
CA CYS A 89 15.27 -0.21 -7.33
C CYS A 89 14.77 0.13 -5.92
N GLY A 90 13.57 -0.33 -5.54
CA GLY A 90 12.97 -0.07 -4.22
C GLY A 90 12.37 1.32 -4.03
N ASN A 91 12.32 2.18 -5.06
CA ASN A 91 11.78 3.55 -4.90
C ASN A 91 10.30 3.55 -4.48
N CYS A 92 9.52 2.59 -4.99
CA CYS A 92 8.12 2.41 -4.62
C CYS A 92 7.93 2.11 -3.12
N VAL A 93 8.85 1.38 -2.50
CA VAL A 93 8.87 1.09 -1.06
C VAL A 93 9.18 2.35 -0.25
N ASN A 94 10.13 3.16 -0.74
CA ASN A 94 10.54 4.39 -0.07
C ASN A 94 9.41 5.43 -0.06
N VAL A 95 8.74 5.63 -1.20
CA VAL A 95 7.69 6.65 -1.34
C VAL A 95 6.36 6.25 -0.72
N CYS A 96 6.14 4.95 -0.42
CA CYS A 96 4.84 4.48 0.05
C CYS A 96 4.52 5.06 1.44
N PRO A 97 3.46 5.89 1.60
CA PRO A 97 3.12 6.51 2.87
C PRO A 97 2.56 5.49 3.89
N LYS A 98 1.94 4.42 3.39
CA LYS A 98 1.39 3.33 4.21
C LYS A 98 2.40 2.23 4.52
N LYS A 99 3.59 2.28 3.93
CA LYS A 99 4.64 1.25 4.05
C LYS A 99 4.13 -0.18 3.80
N CYS A 100 3.18 -0.31 2.89
CA CYS A 100 2.57 -1.59 2.50
C CYS A 100 3.33 -2.32 1.38
N LEU A 101 4.54 -1.87 1.03
CA LEU A 101 5.38 -2.46 -0.01
C LEU A 101 6.71 -2.87 0.61
N ALA A 102 7.24 -4.03 0.23
CA ALA A 102 8.52 -4.53 0.71
C ALA A 102 9.37 -5.09 -0.45
N ILE A 103 10.68 -5.05 -0.27
CA ILE A 103 11.63 -5.80 -1.10
C ILE A 103 11.92 -7.13 -0.40
N VAL A 104 11.54 -8.23 -1.02
CA VAL A 104 11.74 -9.59 -0.49
C VAL A 104 12.92 -10.25 -1.22
N PRO A 105 13.89 -10.85 -0.50
CA PRO A 105 15.03 -11.51 -1.14
C PRO A 105 14.62 -12.59 -2.14
N GLY A 106 15.40 -12.71 -3.21
CA GLY A 106 15.20 -13.71 -4.26
C GLY A 106 14.43 -13.21 -5.47
N TYR A 107 14.60 -13.94 -6.57
CA TYR A 107 13.88 -13.71 -7.81
C TYR A 107 12.53 -14.40 -7.80
N THR A 108 11.57 -13.85 -8.54
CA THR A 108 10.30 -14.53 -8.79
C THR A 108 10.52 -15.77 -9.65
N ALA A 109 9.58 -16.73 -9.55
CA ALA A 109 9.63 -17.93 -10.38
C ALA A 109 9.68 -17.55 -11.87
N PRO A 110 10.51 -18.25 -12.67
CA PRO A 110 10.57 -18.01 -14.11
C PRO A 110 9.23 -18.35 -14.76
N ALA A 111 8.73 -17.46 -15.61
CA ALA A 111 7.51 -17.66 -16.39
C ALA A 111 7.86 -17.76 -17.89
N ALA A 112 7.13 -18.60 -18.62
CA ALA A 112 7.31 -18.74 -20.06
C ALA A 112 6.83 -17.51 -20.86
N GLN A 113 5.99 -16.67 -20.24
CA GLN A 113 5.33 -15.53 -20.87
C GLN A 113 5.45 -14.29 -19.99
N LYS A 114 5.42 -13.12 -20.64
CA LYS A 114 5.36 -11.85 -19.93
C LYS A 114 3.95 -11.64 -19.38
N ALA A 115 3.83 -11.51 -18.07
CA ALA A 115 2.56 -11.29 -17.40
C ALA A 115 2.69 -10.18 -16.34
N SER A 116 1.61 -9.45 -16.14
CA SER A 116 1.43 -8.54 -15.02
C SER A 116 0.61 -9.21 -13.93
N GLU A 117 0.96 -8.91 -12.69
CA GLU A 117 0.23 -9.40 -11.52
C GLU A 117 -0.63 -8.27 -10.96
N THR A 118 -1.90 -8.55 -10.73
CA THR A 118 -2.88 -7.56 -10.24
C THR A 118 -3.42 -8.00 -8.89
N PHE A 119 -3.35 -7.09 -7.93
CA PHE A 119 -3.83 -7.26 -6.56
C PHE A 119 -4.96 -6.27 -6.31
N THR A 120 -6.07 -6.76 -5.77
CA THR A 120 -7.27 -5.94 -5.51
C THR A 120 -7.46 -5.74 -4.03
N ARG A 121 -7.63 -4.49 -3.61
CA ARG A 121 -7.95 -4.16 -2.22
C ARG A 121 -9.30 -4.79 -1.82
N PRO A 122 -9.41 -5.38 -0.61
CA PRO A 122 -10.71 -5.72 -0.04
C PRO A 122 -11.61 -4.48 -0.01
N LYS A 123 -12.82 -4.58 -0.57
CA LYS A 123 -13.83 -3.52 -0.44
C LYS A 123 -14.09 -3.34 1.06
N ALA A 124 -13.90 -2.13 1.60
CA ALA A 124 -14.38 -1.84 2.94
C ALA A 124 -15.87 -2.21 3.00
N PRO A 125 -16.34 -2.92 4.03
CA PRO A 125 -17.77 -3.20 4.15
C PRO A 125 -18.51 -1.87 4.00
N ASP A 126 -19.50 -1.85 3.10
CA ASP A 126 -20.33 -0.67 2.87
C ASP A 126 -20.70 -0.13 4.24
N ALA A 127 -20.36 1.13 4.51
CA ALA A 127 -20.58 1.75 5.81
C ALA A 127 -22.01 1.41 6.23
N ALA A 128 -22.14 0.57 7.26
CA ALA A 128 -23.44 0.15 7.74
C ALA A 128 -24.30 1.41 7.89
N PRO A 129 -25.56 1.43 7.41
CA PRO A 129 -26.41 2.60 7.55
C PRO A 129 -26.33 3.03 9.01
N ALA A 130 -25.90 4.29 9.20
CA ALA A 130 -25.68 4.88 10.51
C ALA A 130 -26.82 4.44 11.43
N GLY A 131 -26.43 3.68 12.46
CA GLY A 131 -27.30 2.76 13.17
C GLY A 131 -28.60 3.41 13.63
N LYS A 132 -29.61 2.56 13.80
CA LYS A 132 -30.81 2.89 14.58
C LYS A 132 -30.32 3.37 15.95
N ALA A 133 -30.19 4.68 16.13
CA ALA A 133 -30.16 5.25 17.45
C ALA A 133 -31.63 5.30 17.86
N ASP A 134 -31.95 4.68 18.97
CA ASP A 134 -33.32 4.60 19.48
C ASP A 134 -33.82 6.02 19.81
N GLY A 135 -34.43 6.67 18.82
CA GLY A 135 -35.12 7.93 18.99
C GLY A 135 -34.90 9.00 17.91
N LYS A 136 -35.92 9.84 17.71
CA LYS A 136 -35.87 11.06 16.92
C LYS A 136 -35.22 12.18 17.77
N PRO A 137 -34.43 13.07 17.15
CA PRO A 137 -33.78 14.15 17.88
C PRO A 137 -34.77 15.23 18.32
N GLU A 138 -34.72 15.60 19.58
CA GLU A 138 -35.43 16.74 20.18
C GLU A 138 -34.42 17.83 20.53
N ASN A 139 -34.73 19.09 20.19
CA ASN A 139 -33.83 20.23 20.39
C ASN A 139 -34.16 21.05 21.63
N ASP A 140 -33.18 21.20 22.53
CA ASP A 140 -33.21 22.14 23.64
C ASP A 140 -32.92 23.56 23.13
N ALA A 141 -33.98 24.36 22.97
CA ALA A 141 -33.89 25.74 22.50
C ALA A 141 -33.05 26.65 23.42
N GLY A 142 -32.93 26.32 24.71
CA GLY A 142 -32.12 27.11 25.66
C GLY A 142 -30.62 26.95 25.44
N LYS A 143 -30.17 25.81 24.90
CA LYS A 143 -28.76 25.52 24.60
C LYS A 143 -28.41 25.64 23.12
N CYS A 144 -29.42 25.64 22.24
CA CYS A 144 -29.23 25.70 20.81
C CYS A 144 -28.81 27.10 20.36
N VAL A 145 -27.68 27.17 19.65
CA VAL A 145 -27.17 28.41 19.04
C VAL A 145 -27.52 28.52 17.55
N TYR A 146 -28.42 27.67 17.05
CA TYR A 146 -28.91 27.66 15.66
C TYR A 146 -27.80 27.63 14.59
N CYS A 147 -26.68 26.95 14.89
CA CYS A 147 -25.50 26.92 14.02
C CYS A 147 -25.66 26.17 12.69
N THR A 148 -26.81 25.53 12.43
CA THR A 148 -27.17 24.72 11.24
C THR A 148 -26.33 23.46 11.00
N LEU A 149 -25.44 23.08 11.93
CA LEU A 149 -24.56 21.93 11.74
C LEU A 149 -25.32 20.60 11.72
N CYS A 150 -26.39 20.47 12.51
CA CYS A 150 -27.26 19.29 12.51
C CYS A 150 -28.03 19.12 11.19
N ALA A 151 -28.48 20.22 10.58
CA ALA A 151 -29.11 20.21 9.26
C ALA A 151 -28.11 19.76 8.17
N ARG A 152 -26.90 20.37 8.16
CA ARG A 152 -25.86 20.04 7.17
C ARG A 152 -25.31 18.62 7.27
N LYS A 153 -25.28 18.05 8.48
CA LYS A 153 -24.82 16.65 8.68
C LYS A 153 -25.95 15.62 8.54
N CYS A 154 -27.19 16.03 8.30
CA CYS A 154 -28.29 15.10 8.14
C CYS A 154 -28.30 14.54 6.71
N PRO A 155 -28.05 13.23 6.50
CA PRO A 155 -28.06 12.64 5.15
C PRO A 155 -29.45 12.63 4.52
N GLN A 156 -30.50 12.72 5.33
CA GLN A 156 -31.91 12.74 4.89
C GLN A 156 -32.48 14.16 4.78
N ASN A 157 -31.68 15.21 5.06
CA ASN A 157 -32.15 16.60 5.12
C ASN A 157 -33.39 16.81 6.02
N ALA A 158 -33.56 15.98 7.06
CA ALA A 158 -34.74 15.98 7.92
C ALA A 158 -34.82 17.17 8.89
N ILE A 159 -33.79 18.01 8.99
CA ILE A 159 -33.71 19.09 9.98
C ILE A 159 -33.62 20.43 9.25
N THR A 160 -34.54 21.34 9.57
CA THR A 160 -34.55 22.72 9.10
C THR A 160 -34.24 23.67 10.26
N VAL A 161 -33.24 24.55 10.07
CA VAL A 161 -32.83 25.51 11.09
C VAL A 161 -32.81 26.90 10.46
N ASP A 162 -33.60 27.81 11.00
CA ASP A 162 -33.56 29.23 10.64
C ASP A 162 -32.89 30.03 11.77
N ARG A 163 -31.80 30.71 11.41
CA ARG A 163 -31.01 31.55 12.32
C ARG A 163 -31.68 32.87 12.65
N ALA A 164 -32.43 33.45 11.71
CA ALA A 164 -33.06 34.75 11.88
C ALA A 164 -34.25 34.63 12.84
N SER A 165 -35.12 33.65 12.61
CA SER A 165 -36.27 33.38 13.47
C SER A 165 -35.95 32.54 14.71
N LYS A 166 -34.70 32.05 14.84
CA LYS A 166 -34.29 31.10 15.90
C LYS A 166 -35.25 29.91 15.98
N THR A 167 -35.62 29.36 14.83
CA THR A 167 -36.48 28.18 14.76
C THR A 167 -35.69 26.94 14.36
N TRP A 168 -36.04 25.82 14.97
CA TRP A 168 -35.50 24.51 14.66
C TRP A 168 -36.68 23.57 14.46
N LYS A 169 -36.73 22.87 13.33
CA LYS A 169 -37.82 21.98 12.95
C LYS A 169 -37.26 20.64 12.48
N LEU A 170 -37.89 19.56 12.92
CA LEU A 170 -37.62 18.21 12.46
C LEU A 170 -38.78 17.74 11.59
N ASP A 171 -38.47 17.27 10.38
CA ASP A 171 -39.36 16.42 9.60
C ASP A 171 -39.23 14.98 10.13
N ALA A 172 -40.24 14.57 10.88
CA ALA A 172 -40.31 13.25 11.47
C ALA A 172 -40.49 12.12 10.45
N ALA A 173 -40.93 12.40 9.22
CA ALA A 173 -41.09 11.42 8.16
C ALA A 173 -39.75 11.16 7.44
N ALA A 174 -38.97 12.21 7.21
CA ALA A 174 -37.62 12.09 6.64
C ALA A 174 -36.57 11.58 7.65
N CYS A 175 -36.84 11.69 8.95
CA CYS A 175 -35.89 11.29 10.00
C CYS A 175 -35.87 9.76 10.21
N VAL A 176 -34.74 9.14 9.85
CA VAL A 176 -34.49 7.70 10.05
C VAL A 176 -33.90 7.33 11.41
N GLY A 177 -33.75 8.29 12.34
CA GLY A 177 -33.21 8.01 13.69
C GLY A 177 -31.72 7.66 13.74
N CYS A 178 -30.91 8.10 12.78
CA CYS A 178 -29.48 7.75 12.71
C CYS A 178 -28.58 8.38 13.79
N GLY A 179 -29.08 9.31 14.61
CA GLY A 179 -28.32 9.98 15.68
C GLY A 179 -27.16 10.91 15.23
N LEU A 180 -26.83 10.99 13.94
CA LEU A 180 -25.72 11.80 13.40
C LEU A 180 -25.79 13.28 13.80
N CYS A 181 -27.00 13.83 13.87
CA CYS A 181 -27.22 15.21 14.27
C CYS A 181 -26.81 15.47 15.74
N ALA A 182 -27.13 14.54 16.65
CA ALA A 182 -26.76 14.64 18.06
C ALA A 182 -25.24 14.53 18.25
N ALA A 183 -24.60 13.60 17.54
CA ALA A 183 -23.13 13.46 17.53
C ALA A 183 -22.44 14.70 16.95
N ALA A 184 -23.05 15.36 15.96
CA ALA A 184 -22.53 16.56 15.32
C ALA A 184 -22.66 17.83 16.18
N CYS A 185 -23.53 17.84 17.19
CA CYS A 185 -23.89 19.06 17.91
C CYS A 185 -22.81 19.47 18.93
N PRO A 186 -22.09 20.60 18.74
CA PRO A 186 -21.03 21.03 19.65
C PRO A 186 -21.56 21.45 21.03
N LYS A 187 -22.80 21.96 21.09
CA LYS A 187 -23.47 22.33 22.34
C LYS A 187 -24.22 21.16 23.00
N LYS A 188 -24.22 19.97 22.37
CA LYS A 188 -24.95 18.79 22.83
C LYS A 188 -26.41 19.10 23.23
N CYS A 189 -27.07 19.95 22.45
CA CYS A 189 -28.45 20.38 22.69
C CYS A 189 -29.52 19.48 22.07
N LEU A 190 -29.13 18.35 21.48
CA LEU A 190 -30.04 17.38 20.86
C LEU A 190 -30.07 16.11 21.69
N THR A 191 -31.25 15.70 22.14
CA THR A 191 -31.51 14.42 22.81
C THR A 191 -32.29 13.50 21.89
N LEU A 192 -31.96 12.21 21.84
CA LEU A 192 -32.69 11.22 21.02
C LEU A 192 -33.76 10.58 21.91
N LYS A 193 -35.03 10.60 21.47
CA LYS A 193 -36.18 9.98 22.13
C LYS A 193 -37.09 9.25 21.16
#